data_AF-A0A8T7B6Y2-F1
#
_entry.id   AF-A0A8T7B6Y2-F1
#
_cell.length_a   1.000
_cell.length_b   1.000
_cell.length_c   1.000
_cell.angle_alpha   90.00
_cell.angle_beta   90.00
_cell.angle_gamma   90.00
#
_symmetry.space_group_name_H-M   'P 1'
#
loop_
_entity.id
_entity.type
_entity.pdbx_description
1 polymer ?
#
loop_
_entity_poly.entity_id
_entity_poly.type
_entity_poly.pdbx_seq_one_letter_code
_entity_poly.pdbx_strand_id
1 'polypeptide(L)'
;MQIAVIDLGMGNLRSVAQALTTVAPQASVRVTADATEIGAADRVVLPGQGAIGSWLDTLVERELQACLNDALQDKPVLGICVGMQALFDHCEEDGGRSGLGLFAGSVQHFSHFHTAAQRSLKVPHMGWNQVAQIHPHPLWHNVDDNSHFYFVHSYCANAADDADLGMVYGSCDYGHQFIAAVGHENVFAVQFHPEKSHSDGLQLLKNFTVWNGVV
;
A
#
# COMPACT_ATOMS: atom_id res chain seq x y z
N MET A 1 22.66 0.49 -0.24
CA MET A 1 21.27 0.25 0.21
C MET A 1 20.59 -0.66 -0.80
N GLN A 2 19.97 -1.73 -0.34
CA GLN A 2 19.21 -2.68 -1.13
C GLN A 2 17.72 -2.54 -0.82
N ILE A 3 16.90 -2.44 -1.88
CA ILE A 3 15.45 -2.42 -1.78
C ILE A 3 14.92 -3.68 -2.49
N ALA A 4 14.25 -4.55 -1.75
CA ALA A 4 13.54 -5.68 -2.34
C ALA A 4 12.11 -5.25 -2.69
N VAL A 5 11.68 -5.52 -3.92
CA VAL A 5 10.30 -5.44 -4.37
C VAL A 5 9.81 -6.88 -4.48
N ILE A 6 8.90 -7.29 -3.60
CA ILE A 6 8.45 -8.68 -3.54
C ILE A 6 7.69 -9.04 -4.84
N ASP A 7 8.14 -10.11 -5.49
CA ASP A 7 7.54 -10.66 -6.70
C ASP A 7 6.59 -11.81 -6.35
N LEU A 8 5.29 -11.50 -6.34
CA LEU A 8 4.23 -12.50 -6.22
C LEU A 8 3.65 -12.86 -7.60
N GLY A 9 4.37 -12.60 -8.70
CA GLY A 9 3.91 -12.88 -10.06
C GLY A 9 2.73 -12.01 -10.52
N MET A 10 2.34 -11.02 -9.73
CA MET A 10 1.17 -10.17 -9.95
C MET A 10 1.53 -8.69 -9.96
N GLY A 11 0.97 -7.97 -10.94
CA GLY A 11 1.04 -6.52 -11.04
C GLY A 11 2.23 -5.97 -11.82
N ASN A 12 2.34 -4.64 -11.79
CA ASN A 12 3.29 -3.87 -12.60
C ASN A 12 4.61 -3.62 -11.84
N LEU A 13 5.26 -4.70 -11.42
CA LEU A 13 6.50 -4.68 -10.63
C LEU A 13 7.61 -3.86 -11.31
N ARG A 14 7.67 -3.92 -12.64
CA ARG A 14 8.62 -3.16 -13.45
C ARG A 14 8.48 -1.65 -13.24
N SER A 15 7.26 -1.13 -13.14
CA SER A 15 7.05 0.31 -12.95
C SER A 15 7.46 0.76 -11.55
N VAL A 16 7.16 -0.05 -10.52
CA VAL A 16 7.60 0.19 -9.14
C VAL A 16 9.14 0.20 -9.07
N ALA A 17 9.78 -0.84 -9.62
CA ALA A 17 11.24 -0.94 -9.62
C ALA A 17 11.92 0.21 -10.39
N GLN A 18 11.36 0.61 -11.54
CA GLN A 18 11.88 1.72 -12.32
C GLN A 18 11.71 3.07 -11.59
N ALA A 19 10.57 3.30 -10.94
CA ALA A 19 10.33 4.50 -10.15
C ALA A 19 11.32 4.60 -8.98
N LEU A 20 11.51 3.50 -8.23
CA LEU A 20 12.51 3.41 -7.16
C LEU A 20 13.94 3.67 -7.65
N THR A 21 14.32 3.05 -8.77
CA THR A 21 15.64 3.26 -9.40
C THR A 21 15.84 4.72 -9.83
N THR A 22 14.77 5.38 -10.28
CA THR A 22 14.81 6.78 -10.71
C THR A 22 15.04 7.73 -9.53
N VAL A 23 14.37 7.49 -8.40
CA VAL A 23 14.46 8.37 -7.22
C VAL A 23 15.66 8.06 -6.31
N ALA A 24 16.17 6.83 -6.38
CA ALA A 24 17.33 6.36 -5.63
C ALA A 24 18.33 5.64 -6.55
N PRO A 25 19.05 6.36 -7.43
CA PRO A 25 19.94 5.76 -8.44
C PRO A 25 21.15 5.02 -7.84
N GLN A 26 21.47 5.26 -6.57
CA GLN A 26 22.54 4.57 -5.83
C GLN A 26 22.04 3.33 -5.08
N ALA A 27 20.73 3.09 -5.04
CA ALA A 27 20.15 1.92 -4.41
C ALA A 27 20.17 0.72 -5.38
N SER A 28 20.42 -0.48 -4.85
CA SER A 28 20.24 -1.72 -5.57
C SER A 28 18.78 -2.16 -5.42
N VAL A 29 17.96 -1.93 -6.47
CA VAL A 29 16.57 -2.37 -6.51
C VAL A 29 16.51 -3.78 -7.10
N ARG A 30 15.88 -4.70 -6.37
CA ARG A 30 15.72 -6.11 -6.77
C ARG A 30 14.24 -6.50 -6.74
N VAL A 31 13.73 -6.95 -7.87
CA VAL A 31 12.43 -7.63 -7.93
C VAL A 31 12.71 -9.11 -7.69
N THR A 32 12.16 -9.69 -6.62
CA THR A 32 12.55 -11.02 -6.17
C THR A 32 11.45 -11.74 -5.40
N ALA A 33 11.43 -13.06 -5.55
CA ALA A 33 10.60 -13.98 -4.77
C ALA A 33 11.48 -14.88 -3.88
N ASP A 34 12.74 -14.52 -3.66
CA ASP A 34 13.68 -15.26 -2.80
C ASP A 34 13.64 -14.69 -1.37
N ALA A 35 13.23 -15.52 -0.40
CA ALA A 35 13.15 -15.15 1.01
C ALA A 35 14.50 -14.68 1.58
N THR A 36 15.62 -15.23 1.11
CA THR A 36 16.97 -14.84 1.54
C THR A 36 17.29 -13.41 1.06
N GLU A 37 16.94 -13.09 -0.19
CA GLU A 37 17.16 -11.75 -0.73
C GLU A 37 16.27 -10.69 -0.06
N ILE A 38 15.01 -11.04 0.23
CA ILE A 38 14.07 -10.17 0.95
C ILE A 38 14.55 -9.96 2.39
N GLY A 39 14.98 -11.03 3.06
CA GLY A 39 15.53 -11.00 4.41
C GLY A 39 16.81 -10.16 4.52
N ALA A 40 17.66 -10.17 3.49
CA ALA A 40 18.89 -9.38 3.45
C ALA A 40 18.70 -7.92 3.03
N ALA A 41 17.56 -7.55 2.45
CA ALA A 41 17.32 -6.18 1.98
C ALA A 41 17.20 -5.19 3.15
N ASP A 42 17.60 -3.93 2.92
CA ASP A 42 17.47 -2.85 3.90
C ASP A 42 16.03 -2.33 3.99
N ARG A 43 15.27 -2.46 2.90
CA ARG A 43 13.88 -2.00 2.77
C ARG A 43 13.10 -2.95 1.88
N VAL A 44 11.82 -3.07 2.15
CA VAL A 44 10.92 -3.97 1.41
C VAL A 44 9.74 -3.19 0.86
N VAL A 45 9.40 -3.44 -0.40
CA VAL A 45 8.17 -2.97 -1.01
C VAL A 45 7.29 -4.18 -1.24
N LEU A 46 6.06 -4.07 -0.76
CA LEU A 46 4.99 -5.05 -0.89
C LEU A 46 3.98 -4.55 -1.93
N PRO A 47 4.25 -4.73 -3.23
CA PRO A 47 3.33 -4.32 -4.27
C PRO A 47 2.17 -5.32 -4.40
N GLY A 48 1.05 -4.86 -4.94
CA GLY A 48 0.03 -5.78 -5.40
C GLY A 48 -0.97 -5.14 -6.36
N GLN A 49 -1.39 -5.92 -7.36
CA GLN A 49 -2.51 -5.65 -8.26
C GLN A 49 -3.21 -6.98 -8.52
N GLY A 50 -4.49 -6.93 -8.91
CA GLY A 50 -5.29 -8.14 -9.10
C GLY A 50 -6.09 -8.48 -7.85
N ALA A 51 -6.53 -9.73 -7.75
CA ALA A 51 -7.37 -10.18 -6.65
C ALA A 51 -6.53 -10.51 -5.41
N ILE A 52 -6.97 -10.06 -4.24
CA ILE A 52 -6.25 -10.26 -2.99
C ILE A 52 -6.17 -11.75 -2.60
N GLY A 53 -7.14 -12.58 -2.98
CA GLY A 53 -7.08 -14.00 -2.68
C GLY A 53 -5.89 -14.66 -3.37
N SER A 54 -5.71 -14.40 -4.67
CA SER A 54 -4.53 -14.85 -5.42
C SER A 54 -3.23 -14.30 -4.81
N TRP A 55 -3.24 -13.05 -4.35
CA TRP A 55 -2.11 -12.42 -3.67
C TRP A 55 -1.69 -13.18 -2.40
N LEU A 56 -2.64 -13.48 -1.52
CA LEU A 56 -2.42 -14.23 -0.30
C LEU A 56 -2.01 -15.69 -0.58
N ASP A 57 -2.67 -16.34 -1.55
CA ASP A 57 -2.34 -17.71 -1.93
C ASP A 57 -0.90 -17.81 -2.45
N THR A 58 -0.48 -16.86 -3.29
CA THR A 58 0.89 -16.84 -3.82
C THR A 58 1.94 -16.60 -2.74
N LEU A 59 1.62 -15.78 -1.73
CA LEU A 59 2.51 -15.55 -0.58
C LEU A 59 2.80 -16.86 0.16
N VAL A 60 1.78 -17.70 0.34
CA VAL A 60 1.89 -19.02 0.98
C VAL A 60 2.60 -20.01 0.07
N GLU A 61 2.20 -20.10 -1.20
CA GLU A 61 2.80 -21.01 -2.19
C GLU A 61 4.30 -20.76 -2.41
N ARG A 62 4.76 -19.52 -2.26
CA ARG A 62 6.16 -19.12 -2.37
C ARG A 62 6.92 -19.19 -1.04
N GLU A 63 6.25 -19.62 0.04
CA GLU A 63 6.83 -19.73 1.39
C GLU A 63 7.42 -18.40 1.91
N LEU A 64 6.85 -17.27 1.49
CA LEU A 64 7.36 -15.93 1.79
C LEU A 64 6.79 -15.33 3.08
N GLN A 65 5.79 -15.97 3.68
CA GLN A 65 5.05 -15.43 4.82
C GLN A 65 5.95 -15.15 6.03
N ALA A 66 6.85 -16.08 6.39
CA ALA A 66 7.77 -15.90 7.51
C ALA A 66 8.70 -14.70 7.28
N CYS A 67 9.31 -14.63 6.10
CA CYS A 67 10.22 -13.54 5.74
C CYS A 67 9.51 -12.17 5.70
N LEU A 68 8.26 -12.12 5.22
CA LEU A 68 7.47 -10.91 5.24
C LEU A 68 7.14 -10.47 6.67
N ASN A 69 6.77 -11.41 7.55
CA ASN A 69 6.49 -11.10 8.95
C ASN A 69 7.73 -10.52 9.65
N ASP A 70 8.92 -11.08 9.42
CA ASP A 70 10.17 -10.54 9.96
C ASP A 70 10.42 -9.12 9.42
N ALA A 71 10.21 -8.90 8.10
CA ALA A 71 10.38 -7.58 7.50
C ALA A 71 9.42 -6.53 8.08
N LEU A 72 8.18 -6.91 8.38
CA LEU A 72 7.18 -6.03 8.99
C LEU A 72 7.55 -5.59 10.41
N GLN A 73 8.48 -6.25 11.10
CA GLN A 73 8.95 -5.87 12.44
C GLN A 73 10.29 -5.13 12.43
N ASP A 74 11.17 -5.42 11.46
CA ASP A 74 12.59 -5.07 11.59
C ASP A 74 13.07 -3.96 10.65
N LYS A 75 12.33 -3.65 9.59
CA LYS A 75 12.82 -2.76 8.52
C LYS A 75 11.71 -1.98 7.82
N PRO A 76 12.01 -0.85 7.16
CA PRO A 76 11.00 -0.09 6.45
C PRO A 76 10.27 -0.92 5.38
N VAL A 77 8.95 -1.01 5.50
CA VAL A 77 8.06 -1.67 4.55
C VAL A 77 7.11 -0.66 3.91
N LEU A 78 7.00 -0.70 2.58
CA LEU A 78 5.99 0.05 1.81
C LEU A 78 4.96 -0.88 1.18
N GLY A 79 3.73 -0.88 1.67
CA GLY A 79 2.58 -1.57 1.04
C GLY A 79 1.95 -0.71 -0.06
N ILE A 80 1.64 -1.30 -1.22
CA ILE A 80 1.01 -0.58 -2.35
C ILE A 80 -0.22 -1.32 -2.85
N CYS A 81 -1.35 -0.63 -2.90
CA CYS A 81 -2.64 -1.10 -3.41
C CYS A 81 -3.08 -2.41 -2.74
N VAL A 82 -3.05 -3.56 -3.42
CA VAL A 82 -3.40 -4.85 -2.79
C VAL A 82 -2.43 -5.20 -1.66
N GLY A 83 -1.16 -4.76 -1.75
CA GLY A 83 -0.21 -4.92 -0.66
C GLY A 83 -0.57 -4.11 0.59
N MET A 84 -1.28 -2.98 0.45
CA MET A 84 -1.88 -2.29 1.60
C MET A 84 -3.09 -3.07 2.13
N GLN A 85 -3.98 -3.51 1.24
CA GLN A 85 -5.20 -4.23 1.61
C GLN A 85 -4.91 -5.51 2.39
N ALA A 86 -3.89 -6.26 1.97
CA ALA A 86 -3.46 -7.49 2.63
C ALA A 86 -2.96 -7.29 4.06
N LEU A 87 -2.66 -6.06 4.49
CA LEU A 87 -2.24 -5.77 5.86
C LEU A 87 -3.42 -5.63 6.83
N PHE A 88 -4.67 -5.57 6.34
CA PHE A 88 -5.86 -5.52 7.20
C PHE A 88 -6.30 -6.92 7.67
N ASP A 89 -7.14 -6.98 8.70
CA ASP A 89 -7.70 -8.24 9.21
C ASP A 89 -8.52 -9.01 8.18
N HIS A 90 -9.43 -8.31 7.49
CA HIS A 90 -10.41 -8.94 6.61
C HIS A 90 -10.57 -8.23 5.28
N CYS A 91 -10.66 -9.01 4.20
CA CYS A 91 -10.88 -8.51 2.85
C CYS A 91 -12.04 -9.25 2.20
N GLU A 92 -13.04 -8.53 1.71
CA GLU A 92 -14.29 -9.10 1.20
C GLU A 92 -14.12 -9.86 -0.13
N GLU A 93 -13.14 -9.47 -0.94
CA GLU A 93 -12.88 -10.07 -2.25
C GLU A 93 -12.66 -11.60 -2.16
N ASP A 94 -12.98 -12.32 -3.24
CA ASP A 94 -12.85 -13.79 -3.35
C ASP A 94 -13.63 -14.58 -2.28
N GLY A 95 -14.77 -14.04 -1.82
CA GLY A 95 -15.65 -14.70 -0.86
C GLY A 95 -15.22 -14.50 0.60
N GLY A 96 -14.36 -13.53 0.86
CA GLY A 96 -13.86 -13.22 2.20
C GLY A 96 -12.54 -13.92 2.49
N ARG A 97 -11.49 -13.14 2.73
CA ARG A 97 -10.13 -13.59 3.05
C ARG A 97 -9.66 -12.94 4.34
N SER A 98 -8.96 -13.70 5.17
CA SER A 98 -8.16 -13.14 6.26
C SER A 98 -6.87 -12.57 5.68
N GLY A 99 -6.58 -11.30 5.96
CA GLY A 99 -5.30 -10.70 5.63
C GLY A 99 -4.24 -11.03 6.69
N LEU A 100 -3.17 -10.23 6.70
CA LEU A 100 -2.04 -10.39 7.61
C LEU A 100 -2.31 -9.82 9.01
N GLY A 101 -3.37 -9.03 9.17
CA GLY A 101 -3.84 -8.56 10.49
C GLY A 101 -2.88 -7.60 11.20
N LEU A 102 -2.17 -6.75 10.44
CA LEU A 102 -1.37 -5.66 11.00
C LEU A 102 -2.25 -4.47 11.39
N PHE A 103 -3.30 -4.22 10.61
CA PHE A 103 -4.29 -3.17 10.86
C PHE A 103 -5.66 -3.78 11.11
N ALA A 104 -6.34 -3.32 12.16
CA ALA A 104 -7.73 -3.67 12.36
C ALA A 104 -8.62 -3.04 11.29
N GLY A 105 -9.69 -3.73 10.92
CA GLY A 105 -10.67 -3.26 9.95
C GLY A 105 -10.86 -4.17 8.76
N SER A 106 -11.61 -3.65 7.79
CA SER A 106 -12.02 -4.44 6.62
C SER A 106 -11.85 -3.69 5.31
N VAL A 107 -11.47 -4.45 4.29
CA VAL A 107 -11.41 -4.03 2.89
C VAL A 107 -12.70 -4.46 2.20
N GLN A 108 -13.53 -3.48 1.84
CA GLN A 108 -14.89 -3.68 1.37
C GLN A 108 -15.10 -3.14 -0.04
N HIS A 109 -16.00 -3.75 -0.80
CA HIS A 109 -16.29 -3.31 -2.16
C HIS A 109 -17.04 -1.98 -2.19
N PHE A 110 -16.73 -1.10 -3.15
CA PHE A 110 -17.39 0.21 -3.28
C PHE A 110 -18.91 0.13 -3.50
N SER A 111 -19.43 -1.02 -3.93
CA SER A 111 -20.88 -1.21 -4.13
C SER A 111 -21.71 -1.12 -2.84
N HIS A 112 -21.07 -1.26 -1.66
CA HIS A 112 -21.76 -1.08 -0.39
C HIS A 112 -22.03 0.38 -0.04
N PHE A 113 -21.37 1.30 -0.75
CA PHE A 113 -21.45 2.72 -0.46
C PHE A 113 -22.24 3.46 -1.53
N HIS A 114 -23.09 4.38 -1.08
CA HIS A 114 -23.98 5.16 -1.92
C HIS A 114 -23.99 6.60 -1.41
N THR A 115 -24.13 7.56 -2.31
CA THR A 115 -24.31 8.97 -1.93
C THR A 115 -25.78 9.34 -1.98
N ALA A 116 -26.17 10.42 -1.31
CA ALA A 116 -27.52 10.97 -1.43
C ALA A 116 -27.87 11.38 -2.89
N ALA A 117 -26.86 11.68 -3.72
CA ALA A 117 -27.01 12.13 -5.10
C ALA A 117 -26.93 11.01 -6.14
N GLN A 118 -26.32 9.86 -5.83
CA GLN A 118 -26.15 8.73 -6.75
C GLN A 118 -26.46 7.39 -6.06
N ARG A 119 -27.34 6.61 -6.70
CA ARG A 119 -27.69 5.25 -6.25
C ARG A 119 -26.52 4.27 -6.28
N SER A 120 -25.46 4.54 -7.05
CA SER A 120 -24.27 3.67 -7.14
C SER A 120 -23.06 4.45 -7.66
N LEU A 121 -21.90 4.26 -7.04
CA LEU A 121 -20.62 4.78 -7.52
C LEU A 121 -20.17 4.04 -8.78
N LYS A 122 -19.38 4.70 -9.64
CA LYS A 122 -18.72 4.04 -10.76
C LYS A 122 -17.56 3.21 -10.21
N VAL A 123 -17.56 1.90 -10.46
CA VAL A 123 -16.53 0.99 -9.94
C VAL A 123 -15.78 0.36 -11.13
N PRO A 124 -14.43 0.28 -11.11
CA PRO A 124 -13.52 0.71 -10.04
C PRO A 124 -13.42 2.24 -9.88
N HIS A 125 -13.04 2.69 -8.68
CA HIS A 125 -12.47 4.02 -8.47
C HIS A 125 -11.17 4.10 -9.28
N MET A 126 -11.20 4.83 -10.39
CA MET A 126 -10.10 4.90 -11.35
C MET A 126 -9.85 6.34 -11.79
N GLY A 127 -8.62 6.81 -11.58
CA GLY A 127 -8.20 8.15 -11.96
C GLY A 127 -7.37 8.83 -10.87
N TRP A 128 -7.16 10.13 -11.06
CA TRP A 128 -6.48 10.97 -10.10
C TRP A 128 -7.46 11.49 -9.07
N ASN A 129 -7.13 11.36 -7.78
CA ASN A 129 -7.95 11.87 -6.69
C ASN A 129 -7.07 12.44 -5.57
N GLN A 130 -7.62 13.36 -4.78
CA GLN A 130 -6.91 14.05 -3.73
C GLN A 130 -6.76 13.18 -2.49
N VAL A 131 -5.59 13.25 -1.86
CA VAL A 131 -5.34 12.60 -0.57
C VAL A 131 -5.14 13.67 0.49
N ALA A 132 -6.06 13.73 1.44
CA ALA A 132 -5.94 14.56 2.63
C ALA A 132 -5.03 13.86 3.65
N GLN A 133 -3.96 14.52 4.08
CA GLN A 133 -3.03 14.03 5.09
C GLN A 133 -3.66 14.19 6.49
N ILE A 134 -3.79 13.08 7.23
CA ILE A 134 -4.46 13.06 8.54
C ILE A 134 -3.46 13.27 9.67
N HIS A 135 -2.32 12.56 9.61
CA HIS A 135 -1.20 12.68 10.55
C HIS A 135 0.10 12.96 9.80
N PRO A 136 1.05 13.69 10.40
CA PRO A 136 2.37 13.88 9.80
C PRO A 136 3.12 12.55 9.73
N HIS A 137 3.86 12.34 8.65
CA HIS A 137 4.71 11.16 8.47
C HIS A 137 5.92 11.52 7.60
N PRO A 138 7.10 10.89 7.79
CA PRO A 138 8.26 11.13 6.94
C PRO A 138 7.98 10.92 5.43
N LEU A 139 7.05 10.02 5.07
CA LEU A 139 6.70 9.79 3.68
C LEU A 139 5.90 10.93 3.03
N TRP A 140 5.32 11.84 3.82
CA TRP A 140 4.68 13.06 3.33
C TRP A 140 5.65 14.23 3.14
N HIS A 141 6.93 14.07 3.45
CA HIS A 141 7.90 15.17 3.34
C HIS A 141 7.98 15.74 1.91
N ASN A 142 7.76 17.05 1.75
CA ASN A 142 7.64 17.74 0.46
C ASN A 142 6.54 17.19 -0.47
N VAL A 143 5.51 16.56 0.08
CA VAL A 143 4.25 16.27 -0.60
C VAL A 143 3.22 17.22 -0.01
N ASP A 144 2.65 18.09 -0.83
CA ASP A 144 1.62 19.02 -0.36
C ASP A 144 0.36 18.27 0.09
N ASP A 145 -0.34 18.81 1.09
CA ASP A 145 -1.63 18.27 1.49
C ASP A 145 -2.66 18.42 0.36
N ASN A 146 -3.53 17.42 0.19
CA ASN A 146 -4.49 17.32 -0.92
C ASN A 146 -3.87 17.22 -2.33
N SER A 147 -2.60 16.80 -2.43
CA SER A 147 -2.00 16.38 -3.70
C SER A 147 -2.76 15.23 -4.35
N HIS A 148 -2.66 15.13 -5.67
CA HIS A 148 -3.38 14.13 -6.45
C HIS A 148 -2.54 12.87 -6.64
N PHE A 149 -3.13 11.71 -6.34
CA PHE A 149 -2.53 10.41 -6.59
C PHE A 149 -3.43 9.58 -7.50
N TYR A 150 -2.82 8.64 -8.24
CA TYR A 150 -3.52 7.76 -9.16
C TYR A 150 -4.06 6.51 -8.45
N PHE A 151 -5.38 6.34 -8.51
CA PHE A 151 -6.12 5.20 -7.96
C PHE A 151 -6.63 4.30 -9.08
N VAL A 152 -6.67 2.99 -8.79
CA VAL A 152 -7.38 1.99 -9.61
C VAL A 152 -7.73 0.79 -8.73
N HIS A 153 -8.91 0.82 -8.10
CA HIS A 153 -9.35 -0.22 -7.17
C HIS A 153 -10.88 -0.29 -7.04
N SER A 154 -11.41 -1.49 -6.81
CA SER A 154 -12.84 -1.70 -6.55
C SER A 154 -13.17 -1.86 -5.06
N TYR A 155 -12.15 -2.13 -4.24
CA TYR A 155 -12.25 -2.33 -2.80
C TYR A 155 -11.45 -1.28 -2.05
N CYS A 156 -11.91 -0.86 -0.88
CA CYS A 156 -11.27 0.17 -0.06
C CYS A 156 -11.28 -0.22 1.42
N ALA A 157 -10.26 0.22 2.15
CA ALA A 157 -10.14 -0.03 3.58
C ALA A 157 -10.90 1.01 4.40
N ASN A 158 -11.55 0.55 5.47
CA ASN A 158 -12.23 1.38 6.47
C ASN A 158 -11.70 1.05 7.87
N ALA A 159 -11.55 2.07 8.72
CA ALA A 159 -11.16 1.89 10.11
C ALA A 159 -12.25 1.12 10.87
N ALA A 160 -11.85 0.21 11.79
CA ALA A 160 -12.83 -0.50 12.61
C ALA A 160 -13.37 0.39 13.74
N ASP A 161 -12.52 1.23 14.33
CA ASP A 161 -12.88 2.13 15.42
C ASP A 161 -12.03 3.43 15.47
N ASP A 162 -12.28 4.25 16.49
CA ASP A 162 -11.57 5.52 16.70
C ASP A 162 -10.09 5.33 17.10
N ALA A 163 -9.71 4.19 17.68
CA ALA A 163 -8.33 3.92 18.08
C ALA A 163 -7.44 3.69 16.85
N ASP A 164 -8.00 3.05 15.81
CA ASP A 164 -7.33 2.86 14.52
C ASP A 164 -7.06 4.17 13.77
N LEU A 165 -7.77 5.26 14.09
CA LEU A 165 -7.53 6.58 13.49
C LEU A 165 -6.12 7.10 13.81
N GLY A 166 -5.47 6.64 14.88
CA GLY A 166 -4.07 6.95 15.18
C GLY A 166 -3.09 6.38 14.15
N MET A 167 -3.50 5.38 13.37
CA MET A 167 -2.68 4.71 12.34
C MET A 167 -3.05 5.16 10.91
N VAL A 168 -4.07 6.01 10.75
CA VAL A 168 -4.49 6.55 9.44
C VAL A 168 -3.70 7.80 9.13
N TYR A 169 -2.88 7.78 8.07
CA TYR A 169 -2.04 8.91 7.67
C TYR A 169 -2.60 9.67 6.46
N GLY A 170 -3.54 9.07 5.73
CA GLY A 170 -4.17 9.72 4.60
C GLY A 170 -5.58 9.20 4.34
N SER A 171 -6.47 10.10 3.94
CA SER A 171 -7.84 9.77 3.54
C SER A 171 -8.16 10.30 2.14
N CYS A 172 -9.11 9.67 1.48
CA CYS A 172 -9.61 10.07 0.17
C CYS A 172 -11.13 9.94 0.16
N ASP A 173 -11.81 10.87 -0.52
CA ASP A 173 -13.25 10.78 -0.76
C ASP A 173 -13.53 10.34 -2.20
N TYR A 174 -14.36 9.30 -2.34
CA TYR A 174 -14.93 8.91 -3.63
C TYR A 174 -16.43 8.65 -3.49
N GLY A 175 -17.17 9.65 -2.99
CA GLY A 175 -18.56 9.49 -2.56
C GLY A 175 -18.74 8.64 -1.29
N HIS A 176 -17.62 8.12 -0.79
CA HIS A 176 -17.42 7.50 0.50
C HIS A 176 -15.99 7.84 0.92
N GLN A 177 -15.80 8.23 2.17
CA GLN A 177 -14.47 8.48 2.70
C GLN A 177 -13.81 7.16 3.07
N PHE A 178 -12.63 6.90 2.52
CA PHE A 178 -11.88 5.68 2.78
C PHE A 178 -10.42 5.99 3.14
N ILE A 179 -9.75 4.99 3.69
CA ILE A 179 -8.35 5.08 4.07
C ILE A 179 -7.48 5.03 2.80
N ALA A 180 -6.73 6.10 2.55
CA ALA A 180 -5.81 6.20 1.43
C ALA A 180 -4.37 5.85 1.81
N ALA A 181 -3.99 6.05 3.08
CA ALA A 181 -2.70 5.66 3.62
C ALA A 181 -2.78 5.31 5.12
N VAL A 182 -2.05 4.28 5.52
CA VAL A 182 -1.90 3.82 6.92
C VAL A 182 -0.43 3.61 7.26
N GLY A 183 -0.14 3.56 8.55
CA GLY A 183 1.19 3.23 9.04
C GLY A 183 1.19 2.73 10.47
N HIS A 184 2.16 1.88 10.77
CA HIS A 184 2.42 1.36 12.10
C HIS A 184 3.91 1.09 12.21
N GLU A 185 4.58 1.77 13.14
CA GLU A 185 6.03 1.66 13.35
C GLU A 185 6.83 1.85 12.04
N ASN A 186 7.50 0.81 11.56
CA ASN A 186 8.32 0.75 10.35
C ASN A 186 7.52 0.44 9.07
N VAL A 187 6.19 0.35 9.14
CA VAL A 187 5.32 0.05 8.00
C VAL A 187 4.55 1.29 7.59
N PHE A 188 4.54 1.58 6.29
CA PHE A 188 3.62 2.54 5.69
C PHE A 188 2.98 1.91 4.46
N ALA A 189 1.70 2.12 4.24
CA ALA A 189 0.99 1.50 3.14
C ALA A 189 -0.01 2.47 2.50
N VAL A 190 -0.12 2.42 1.18
CA VAL A 190 -0.92 3.35 0.38
C VAL A 190 -1.84 2.61 -0.58
N GLN A 191 -3.07 3.12 -0.73
CA GLN A 191 -4.07 2.52 -1.62
C GLN A 191 -3.83 2.93 -3.08
N PHE A 192 -3.30 4.13 -3.28
CA PHE A 192 -2.93 4.64 -4.60
C PHE A 192 -1.60 4.06 -5.09
N HIS A 193 -1.30 4.31 -6.36
CA HIS A 193 -0.09 3.85 -7.04
C HIS A 193 0.94 4.98 -7.14
N PRO A 194 1.89 5.12 -6.21
CA PRO A 194 2.88 6.20 -6.27
C PRO A 194 3.75 6.12 -7.52
N GLU A 195 4.01 4.92 -8.05
CA GLU A 195 4.73 4.72 -9.30
C GLU A 195 3.99 5.24 -10.55
N LYS A 196 2.68 5.53 -10.42
CA LYS A 196 1.82 6.12 -11.46
C LYS A 196 1.40 7.55 -11.15
N SER A 197 1.84 8.11 -10.02
CA SER A 197 1.35 9.40 -9.49
C SER A 197 2.30 10.57 -9.76
N HIS A 198 3.05 10.51 -10.87
CA HIS A 198 3.94 11.58 -11.34
C HIS A 198 4.87 12.12 -10.24
N SER A 199 5.04 13.44 -10.14
CA SER A 199 5.95 14.11 -9.20
C SER A 199 5.66 13.78 -7.74
N ASP A 200 4.38 13.77 -7.35
CA ASP A 200 3.98 13.56 -5.95
C ASP A 200 4.23 12.10 -5.54
N GLY A 201 3.92 11.16 -6.44
CA GLY A 201 4.25 9.75 -6.26
C GLY A 201 5.75 9.47 -6.19
N LEU A 202 6.54 10.08 -7.08
CA LEU A 202 8.00 9.96 -7.05
C LEU A 202 8.59 10.60 -5.78
N GLN A 203 8.04 11.70 -5.30
CA GLN A 203 8.49 12.33 -4.06
C GLN A 203 8.21 11.43 -2.84
N LEU A 204 7.02 10.79 -2.78
CA LEU A 204 6.71 9.80 -1.74
C LEU A 204 7.67 8.61 -1.77
N LEU A 205 7.95 8.05 -2.97
CA LEU A 205 8.93 6.96 -3.12
C LEU A 205 10.34 7.40 -2.72
N LYS A 206 10.74 8.63 -3.05
CA LYS A 206 12.02 9.20 -2.63
C LYS A 206 12.11 9.26 -1.11
N ASN A 207 11.06 9.73 -0.44
CA ASN A 207 10.98 9.78 1.02
C ASN A 207 11.13 8.37 1.63
N PHE A 208 10.44 7.38 1.06
CA PHE A 208 10.58 5.99 1.49
C PHE A 208 12.04 5.49 1.40
N THR A 209 12.76 5.82 0.31
CA THR A 209 14.14 5.36 0.14
C THR A 209 15.13 5.91 1.17
N VAL A 210 14.79 7.01 1.85
CA VAL A 210 15.63 7.60 2.90
C VAL A 210 15.06 7.39 4.32
N TRP A 211 13.81 6.94 4.44
CA TRP A 211 13.17 6.66 5.72
C TRP A 211 13.82 5.48 6.43
N ASN A 212 14.04 5.60 7.74
CA ASN A 212 14.72 4.61 8.59
C ASN A 212 13.76 3.75 9.43
N GLY A 213 12.44 3.90 9.25
CA GLY A 213 11.43 3.13 9.99
C GLY A 213 10.94 3.80 11.27
N VAL A 214 11.32 5.06 11.52
CA VAL A 214 10.86 5.86 12.67
C VAL A 214 9.99 7.00 12.18
N VAL A 215 8.83 7.20 12.83
CA VAL A 215 7.85 8.27 12.54
C VAL A 215 8.19 9.54 13.32
#